data_AF-A0A5N5UAP7-F1
#
_entry.id   AF-A0A5N5UAP7-F1
#
_cell.length_a   1.000
_cell.length_b   1.000
_cell.length_c   1.000
_cell.angle_alpha   90.00
_cell.angle_beta   90.00
_cell.angle_gamma   90.00
#
_symmetry.space_group_name_H-M   'P 1'
#
loop_
_entity.id
_entity.type
_entity.pdbx_description
1 polymer ?
#
loop_
_entity_poly.entity_id
_entity_poly.type
_entity_poly.pdbx_seq_one_letter_code
_entity_poly.pdbx_strand_id
1 'polypeptide(L)'
;MDATDVRDAPVVFPASIWMLPSDRMVIRRYKPLEYFSDTLQQGYRAKQAGRYDDIFEGRATAQTRRAEEEQASDESRTLANGEEMDLTEGMRQWREANGYHYYPNCWRLGTDESETIWEEYADLQDGVAIETTVGKLKQHLAPSERIRMGFIRYLDWLQEGARGNDPGWPFFFKSREYDEEQEFRALANRGGNALFRTDGLEFTEEHIPEDNPEVINIPANQEGLIDRVILAPEANNDVRSQVESDLEDADLNVPVVDSRLNSNEPPSRGYVARLAGADNYGGREDYLEGLFHDFVEETDWETWETVDVVQINRKGHLSPRDVFLELYRYEDQGPDREVYGHDHLQYEVRAHRYRNGEHETTYLNDHAEETREQLEEESTD
;
A
#
# COMPACT_ATOMS: atom_id res chain seq x y z
N MET A 1 31.66 0.12 3.42
CA MET A 1 30.30 0.50 3.86
C MET A 1 30.07 -0.18 5.19
N ASP A 2 29.86 0.62 6.22
CA ASP A 2 29.72 0.17 7.61
C ASP A 2 28.30 -0.38 7.84
N ALA A 3 28.17 -1.45 8.60
CA ALA A 3 26.94 -2.24 8.76
C ALA A 3 25.88 -1.55 9.67
N THR A 4 26.09 -0.27 10.00
CA THR A 4 25.23 0.52 10.88
C THR A 4 24.29 1.48 10.16
N ASP A 5 24.41 1.63 8.84
CA ASP A 5 23.61 2.59 8.03
C ASP A 5 22.32 2.01 7.42
N VAL A 6 21.96 0.76 7.72
CA VAL A 6 20.71 0.14 7.21
C VAL A 6 19.56 0.35 8.21
N ARG A 7 19.34 1.61 8.63
CA ARG A 7 18.29 1.98 9.60
C ARG A 7 17.13 2.81 9.03
N ASP A 8 17.21 3.34 7.81
CA ASP A 8 16.36 4.48 7.44
C ASP A 8 15.31 4.23 6.35
N ALA A 9 14.86 2.99 6.13
CA ALA A 9 13.73 2.75 5.22
C ALA A 9 12.83 1.60 5.70
N PRO A 10 11.50 1.66 5.45
CA PRO A 10 10.64 0.50 5.63
C PRO A 10 11.24 -0.66 4.84
N VAL A 11 11.30 -1.83 5.49
CA VAL A 11 12.02 -2.98 4.95
C VAL A 11 11.19 -3.59 3.81
N VAL A 12 11.33 -3.02 2.63
CA VAL A 12 10.91 -3.63 1.39
C VAL A 12 12.09 -4.44 0.92
N PHE A 13 11.96 -5.77 1.01
CA PHE A 13 13.04 -6.62 0.55
C PHE A 13 13.15 -6.49 -0.97
N PRO A 14 14.36 -6.40 -1.54
CA PRO A 14 14.56 -6.31 -2.99
C PRO A 14 13.88 -7.46 -3.78
N ALA A 15 13.68 -8.61 -3.13
CA ALA A 15 13.00 -9.78 -3.69
C ALA A 15 11.51 -9.89 -3.28
N SER A 16 10.96 -8.92 -2.56
CA SER A 16 9.57 -8.99 -2.10
C SER A 16 8.60 -8.47 -3.13
N ILE A 17 7.47 -9.16 -3.26
CA ILE A 17 6.35 -8.80 -4.15
C ILE A 17 5.70 -7.44 -3.86
N TRP A 18 5.91 -6.91 -2.66
CA TRP A 18 5.38 -5.62 -2.22
C TRP A 18 6.18 -4.55 -2.93
N MET A 19 5.54 -3.88 -3.88
CA MET A 19 6.15 -2.73 -4.50
C MET A 19 5.76 -1.46 -3.76
N LEU A 20 6.70 -0.54 -3.69
CA LEU A 20 6.43 0.81 -3.22
C LEU A 20 6.06 1.67 -4.42
N PRO A 21 4.97 2.46 -4.32
CA PRO A 21 4.81 3.60 -5.20
C PRO A 21 5.96 4.58 -4.98
N SER A 22 6.17 5.52 -5.90
CA SER A 22 7.08 6.64 -5.70
C SER A 22 6.75 7.42 -4.43
N ASP A 23 7.76 8.08 -3.88
CA ASP A 23 7.61 8.88 -2.65
C ASP A 23 6.64 10.07 -2.81
N ARG A 24 6.24 10.39 -4.06
CA ARG A 24 5.26 11.42 -4.40
C ARG A 24 3.81 10.95 -4.38
N MET A 25 3.57 9.64 -4.45
CA MET A 25 2.21 9.10 -4.47
C MET A 25 1.46 9.57 -3.24
N VAL A 26 0.31 10.19 -3.47
CA VAL A 26 -0.56 10.70 -2.41
C VAL A 26 -1.28 9.53 -1.77
N ILE A 27 -1.41 9.58 -0.44
CA ILE A 27 -2.18 8.62 0.33
C ILE A 27 -3.04 9.32 1.36
N ARG A 28 -4.18 8.73 1.71
CA ARG A 28 -5.17 9.28 2.63
C ARG A 28 -5.63 8.28 3.67
N ARG A 29 -5.84 8.76 4.89
CA ARG A 29 -6.48 7.97 5.95
C ARG A 29 -7.77 8.63 6.39
N TYR A 30 -8.88 8.02 6.03
CA TYR A 30 -10.23 8.41 6.42
C TYR A 30 -10.53 7.93 7.84
N LYS A 31 -11.26 8.74 8.61
CA LYS A 31 -11.76 8.36 9.93
C LYS A 31 -12.90 9.26 10.45
N PRO A 32 -13.71 8.76 11.40
CA PRO A 32 -14.63 9.60 12.15
C PRO A 32 -13.88 10.67 12.95
N LEU A 33 -14.47 11.85 13.05
CA LEU A 33 -13.92 13.01 13.77
C LEU A 33 -13.62 12.70 15.24
N GLU A 34 -14.42 11.85 15.89
CA GLU A 34 -14.23 11.47 17.30
C GLU A 34 -12.86 10.83 17.59
N TYR A 35 -12.19 10.26 16.57
CA TYR A 35 -10.84 9.67 16.71
C TYR A 35 -9.73 10.61 16.22
N PHE A 36 -10.04 11.82 15.75
CA PHE A 36 -9.06 12.70 15.13
C PHE A 36 -8.06 13.25 16.16
N SER A 37 -8.53 13.91 17.22
CA SER A 37 -7.67 14.42 18.31
C SER A 37 -6.78 13.33 18.92
N ASP A 38 -7.33 12.12 19.14
CA ASP A 38 -6.57 10.97 19.63
C ASP A 38 -5.43 10.57 18.69
N THR A 39 -5.62 10.72 17.38
CA THR A 39 -4.59 10.44 16.38
C THR A 39 -3.44 11.42 16.46
N LEU A 40 -3.76 12.70 16.63
CA LEU A 40 -2.74 13.74 16.74
C LEU A 40 -1.88 13.50 17.98
N GLN A 41 -2.50 13.09 19.09
CA GLN A 41 -1.83 12.87 20.37
C GLN A 41 -1.08 11.53 20.47
N GLN A 42 -1.69 10.42 20.00
CA GLN A 42 -1.20 9.07 20.22
C GLN A 42 -0.59 8.40 18.99
N GLY A 43 -0.80 8.97 17.79
CA GLY A 43 -0.39 8.37 16.53
C GLY A 43 -1.48 7.51 15.90
N TYR A 44 -1.07 6.58 15.03
CA TYR A 44 -1.99 5.89 14.14
C TYR A 44 -2.37 4.52 14.67
N ARG A 45 -3.65 4.38 15.04
CA ARG A 45 -4.22 3.12 15.52
C ARG A 45 -4.09 2.00 14.47
N ALA A 46 -3.65 0.83 14.90
CA ALA A 46 -3.61 -0.40 14.12
C ALA A 46 -4.17 -1.56 14.97
N LYS A 47 -5.15 -2.29 14.43
CA LYS A 47 -5.72 -3.47 15.11
C LYS A 47 -4.87 -4.69 14.77
N GLN A 48 -4.92 -5.70 15.62
CA GLN A 48 -4.31 -6.99 15.35
C GLN A 48 -4.98 -7.66 14.14
N ALA A 49 -4.19 -8.21 13.21
CA ALA A 49 -4.67 -8.74 11.94
C ALA A 49 -5.67 -9.89 12.10
N GLY A 50 -5.49 -10.75 13.12
CA GLY A 50 -6.40 -11.86 13.42
C GLY A 50 -7.81 -11.45 13.88
N ARG A 51 -8.06 -10.14 14.06
CA ARG A 51 -9.36 -9.58 14.49
C ARG A 51 -10.08 -8.81 13.37
N TYR A 52 -9.56 -8.80 12.15
CA TYR A 52 -10.25 -8.20 11.00
C TYR A 52 -11.37 -9.10 10.49
N ASP A 53 -12.43 -8.48 9.95
CA ASP A 53 -13.64 -9.18 9.47
C ASP A 53 -13.43 -9.86 8.12
N ASP A 54 -12.45 -9.42 7.31
CA ASP A 54 -12.07 -10.11 6.07
C ASP A 54 -11.45 -11.46 6.42
N ILE A 55 -12.26 -12.51 6.28
CA ILE A 55 -11.89 -13.89 6.52
C ILE A 55 -10.74 -14.39 5.63
N PHE A 56 -10.34 -13.63 4.60
CA PHE A 56 -9.23 -13.96 3.71
C PHE A 56 -7.96 -13.15 3.99
N GLU A 57 -8.07 -12.01 4.69
CA GLU A 57 -6.94 -11.18 5.04
C GLU A 57 -5.97 -11.94 5.96
N GLY A 58 -4.71 -12.08 5.52
CA GLY A 58 -3.72 -12.88 6.24
C GLY A 58 -3.79 -14.40 6.01
N ARG A 59 -4.68 -14.90 5.13
CA ARG A 59 -4.82 -16.32 4.80
C ARG A 59 -4.22 -16.67 3.44
N ALA A 60 -4.02 -17.96 3.20
CA ALA A 60 -3.59 -18.46 1.89
C ALA A 60 -4.75 -18.69 0.93
N THR A 61 -4.50 -18.41 -0.35
CA THR A 61 -5.45 -18.69 -1.43
C THR A 61 -5.69 -20.18 -1.62
N ALA A 62 -6.79 -20.53 -2.29
CA ALA A 62 -7.10 -21.93 -2.58
C ALA A 62 -6.00 -22.60 -3.41
N GLN A 63 -5.39 -21.86 -4.35
CA GLN A 63 -4.27 -22.37 -5.15
C GLN A 63 -2.99 -22.55 -4.31
N THR A 64 -2.72 -21.66 -3.36
CA THR A 64 -1.60 -21.83 -2.42
C THR A 64 -1.80 -23.07 -1.55
N ARG A 65 -3.00 -23.25 -0.97
CA ARG A 65 -3.30 -24.44 -0.16
C ARG A 65 -3.15 -25.74 -0.95
N ARG A 66 -3.62 -25.79 -2.19
CA ARG A 66 -3.42 -26.96 -3.07
C ARG A 66 -1.95 -27.26 -3.33
N ALA A 67 -1.15 -26.22 -3.60
CA ALA A 67 0.29 -26.38 -3.81
C ALA A 67 1.01 -26.86 -2.54
N GLU A 68 0.59 -26.39 -1.37
CA GLU A 68 1.11 -26.84 -0.08
C GLU A 68 0.72 -28.28 0.21
N GLU A 69 -0.52 -28.67 -0.06
CA GLU A 69 -1.00 -30.05 0.06
C GLU A 69 -0.20 -30.99 -0.86
N GLU A 70 0.03 -30.60 -2.11
CA GLU A 70 0.86 -31.34 -3.07
C GLU A 70 2.30 -31.50 -2.54
N GLN A 71 2.93 -30.40 -2.10
CA GLN A 71 4.30 -30.44 -1.56
C GLN A 71 4.39 -31.26 -0.27
N ALA A 72 3.42 -31.13 0.64
CA ALA A 72 3.35 -31.88 1.88
C ALA A 72 3.19 -33.39 1.63
N SER A 73 2.42 -33.76 0.60
CA SER A 73 2.22 -35.17 0.22
C SER A 73 3.51 -35.84 -0.29
N ASP A 74 4.38 -35.06 -0.95
CA ASP A 74 5.70 -35.53 -1.43
C ASP A 74 6.75 -35.57 -0.30
N GLU A 75 6.58 -34.78 0.76
CA GLU A 75 7.53 -34.63 1.87
C GLU A 75 7.11 -35.32 3.18
N SER A 76 6.21 -36.30 3.16
CA SER A 76 5.76 -37.00 4.38
C SER A 76 6.94 -37.45 5.26
N ARG A 77 7.00 -36.90 6.49
CA ARG A 77 8.04 -37.15 7.47
C ARG A 77 7.40 -37.69 8.75
N THR A 78 7.91 -38.82 9.24
CA THR A 78 7.55 -39.31 10.57
C THR A 78 8.42 -38.62 11.62
N LEU A 79 7.79 -38.05 12.64
CA LEU A 79 8.44 -37.45 13.80
C LEU A 79 9.16 -38.52 14.64
N ALA A 80 10.08 -38.09 15.51
CA ALA A 80 10.82 -39.00 16.40
C ALA A 80 9.94 -39.78 17.39
N ASN A 81 8.72 -39.31 17.65
CA ASN A 81 7.72 -39.97 18.49
C ASN A 81 6.81 -40.96 17.73
N GLY A 82 6.99 -41.12 16.41
CA GLY A 82 6.22 -42.04 15.57
C GLY A 82 4.95 -41.45 14.94
N GLU A 83 4.63 -40.18 15.19
CA GLU A 83 3.51 -39.47 14.57
C GLU A 83 3.89 -38.97 13.17
N GLU A 84 2.93 -38.93 12.24
CA GLU A 84 3.13 -38.29 10.94
C GLU A 84 3.08 -36.76 11.09
N MET A 85 4.06 -36.08 10.51
CA MET A 85 4.09 -34.63 10.46
C MET A 85 3.03 -34.14 9.46
N ASP A 86 2.00 -33.47 9.95
CA ASP A 86 1.05 -32.76 9.10
C ASP A 86 1.57 -31.35 8.80
N LEU A 87 2.35 -31.24 7.72
CA LEU A 87 2.91 -29.96 7.27
C LEU A 87 1.82 -28.95 6.88
N THR A 88 0.72 -29.42 6.29
CA THR A 88 -0.40 -28.57 5.85
C THR A 88 -1.09 -27.95 7.06
N GLU A 89 -1.37 -28.76 8.09
CA GLU A 89 -1.97 -28.29 9.33
C GLU A 89 -1.01 -27.37 10.10
N GLY A 90 0.29 -27.69 10.14
CA GLY A 90 1.30 -26.82 10.72
C GLY A 90 1.38 -25.44 10.02
N MET A 91 1.29 -25.40 8.69
CA MET A 91 1.23 -24.14 7.92
C MET A 91 -0.05 -23.36 8.19
N ARG A 92 -1.19 -24.03 8.33
CA ARG A 92 -2.47 -23.39 8.69
C ARG A 92 -2.39 -22.72 10.05
N GLN A 93 -1.97 -23.46 11.08
CA GLN A 93 -1.85 -22.94 12.44
C GLN A 93 -0.81 -21.83 12.54
N TRP A 94 0.32 -21.94 11.83
CA TRP A 94 1.34 -20.91 11.80
C TRP A 94 0.82 -19.58 11.23
N ARG A 95 -0.01 -19.62 10.18
CA ARG A 95 -0.64 -18.41 9.61
C ARG A 95 -1.64 -17.77 10.56
N GLU A 96 -2.50 -18.58 11.16
CA GLU A 96 -3.47 -18.12 12.15
C GLU A 96 -2.75 -17.47 13.34
N ALA A 97 -1.70 -18.11 13.84
CA ALA A 97 -0.85 -17.58 14.90
C ALA A 97 -0.20 -16.24 14.50
N ASN A 98 0.33 -16.11 13.26
CA ASN A 98 0.91 -14.86 12.78
C ASN A 98 -0.09 -13.69 12.80
N GLY A 99 -1.39 -13.94 12.59
CA GLY A 99 -2.44 -12.92 12.72
C GLY A 99 -2.41 -12.18 14.05
N TYR A 100 -1.89 -12.80 15.11
CA TYR A 100 -1.79 -12.17 16.44
C TYR A 100 -0.54 -11.31 16.66
N HIS A 101 0.44 -11.38 15.75
CA HIS A 101 1.71 -10.64 15.89
C HIS A 101 1.80 -9.41 14.97
N TYR A 102 0.92 -9.33 13.97
CA TYR A 102 0.91 -8.27 12.95
C TYR A 102 -0.25 -7.29 13.12
N TYR A 103 0.03 -6.03 12.84
CA TYR A 103 -0.89 -4.90 13.02
C TYR A 103 -0.90 -4.04 11.75
N PRO A 104 -1.83 -4.29 10.81
CA PRO A 104 -1.94 -3.51 9.60
C PRO A 104 -2.50 -2.10 9.86
N ASN A 105 -1.96 -1.14 9.15
CA ASN A 105 -2.36 0.26 9.15
C ASN A 105 -2.49 0.73 7.69
N CYS A 106 -3.72 0.83 7.20
CA CYS A 106 -4.01 1.08 5.80
C CYS A 106 -4.28 2.56 5.49
N TRP A 107 -3.88 2.97 4.30
CA TRP A 107 -4.08 4.29 3.72
C TRP A 107 -4.58 4.09 2.30
N ARG A 108 -5.58 4.84 1.86
CA ARG A 108 -6.03 4.82 0.46
C ARG A 108 -5.02 5.53 -0.42
N LEU A 109 -4.73 4.96 -1.59
CA LEU A 109 -3.86 5.52 -2.63
C LEU A 109 -4.60 6.54 -3.48
N GLY A 110 -3.88 7.59 -3.86
CA GLY A 110 -4.32 8.61 -4.79
C GLY A 110 -5.10 9.77 -4.17
N THR A 111 -5.51 10.68 -5.04
CA THR A 111 -6.24 11.91 -4.72
C THR A 111 -7.73 11.83 -5.00
N ASP A 112 -8.19 10.74 -5.59
CA ASP A 112 -9.59 10.54 -5.92
C ASP A 112 -10.37 10.15 -4.66
N GLU A 113 -11.50 10.81 -4.47
CA GLU A 113 -12.42 10.54 -3.36
C GLU A 113 -13.53 9.60 -3.84
N SER A 114 -14.03 8.78 -2.92
CA SER A 114 -15.16 7.88 -3.15
C SER A 114 -16.15 8.06 -2.01
N GLU A 115 -17.43 8.21 -2.35
CA GLU A 115 -18.52 8.28 -1.38
C GLU A 115 -18.53 7.02 -0.50
N THR A 116 -18.42 5.84 -1.13
CA THR A 116 -18.33 4.55 -0.42
C THR A 116 -17.22 4.52 0.62
N ILE A 117 -16.06 5.10 0.32
CA ILE A 117 -14.91 5.11 1.25
C ILE A 117 -15.15 6.05 2.42
N TRP A 118 -15.79 7.20 2.17
CA TRP A 118 -16.21 8.09 3.25
C TRP A 118 -17.22 7.41 4.18
N GLU A 119 -18.22 6.74 3.63
CA GLU A 119 -19.25 6.01 4.40
C GLU A 119 -18.67 4.85 5.21
N GLU A 120 -17.77 4.05 4.61
CA GLU A 120 -17.21 2.85 5.26
C GLU A 120 -16.20 3.19 6.37
N TYR A 121 -15.33 4.16 6.13
CA TYR A 121 -14.18 4.42 6.99
C TYR A 121 -14.29 5.69 7.83
N ALA A 122 -15.27 6.54 7.57
CA ALA A 122 -15.48 7.79 8.28
C ALA A 122 -16.98 8.04 8.51
N ASP A 123 -17.43 9.26 8.26
CA ASP A 123 -18.83 9.66 8.22
C ASP A 123 -18.94 10.79 7.19
N LEU A 124 -20.01 10.86 6.42
CA LEU A 124 -20.17 11.89 5.38
C LEU A 124 -20.33 13.30 5.96
N GLN A 125 -20.78 13.43 7.21
CA GLN A 125 -20.99 14.70 7.91
C GLN A 125 -19.87 14.96 8.93
N ASP A 126 -19.53 13.96 9.73
CA ASP A 126 -18.62 14.08 10.87
C ASP A 126 -17.32 13.27 10.68
N GLY A 127 -16.79 13.28 9.44
CA GLY A 127 -15.57 12.59 9.05
C GLY A 127 -14.42 13.53 8.68
N VAL A 128 -13.20 12.99 8.74
CA VAL A 128 -11.99 13.65 8.23
C VAL A 128 -11.12 12.66 7.47
N ALA A 129 -10.33 13.16 6.53
CA ALA A 129 -9.24 12.42 5.90
C ALA A 129 -7.91 13.15 6.11
N ILE A 130 -6.92 12.43 6.62
CA ILE A 130 -5.54 12.90 6.74
C ILE A 130 -4.83 12.57 5.43
N GLU A 131 -4.34 13.58 4.72
CA GLU A 131 -3.57 13.39 3.48
C GLU A 131 -2.07 13.55 3.72
N THR A 132 -1.28 12.70 3.08
CA THR A 132 0.19 12.73 3.05
C THR A 132 0.71 12.11 1.76
N THR A 133 2.02 11.85 1.66
CA THR A 133 2.62 11.03 0.60
C THR A 133 3.29 9.79 1.16
N VAL A 134 3.53 8.81 0.30
CA VAL A 134 4.34 7.62 0.63
C VAL A 134 5.68 8.01 1.23
N GLY A 135 6.39 8.99 0.64
CA GLY A 135 7.69 9.46 1.16
C GLY A 135 7.61 9.98 2.59
N LYS A 136 6.63 10.85 2.88
CA LYS A 136 6.41 11.40 4.22
C LYS A 136 5.98 10.34 5.21
N LEU A 137 5.12 9.41 4.82
CA LEU A 137 4.72 8.29 5.67
C LEU A 137 5.93 7.43 6.04
N LYS A 138 6.78 7.07 5.07
CA LYS A 138 8.02 6.30 5.30
C LYS A 138 8.96 7.01 6.29
N GLN A 139 9.06 8.34 6.19
CA GLN A 139 9.97 9.14 7.01
C GLN A 139 9.44 9.41 8.43
N HIS A 140 8.12 9.58 8.58
CA HIS A 140 7.54 10.12 9.79
C HIS A 140 6.66 9.14 10.58
N LEU A 141 6.22 8.02 9.98
CA LEU A 141 5.53 6.96 10.70
C LEU A 141 6.54 5.99 11.33
N ALA A 142 6.44 5.82 12.64
CA ALA A 142 7.27 4.92 13.44
C ALA A 142 8.79 5.08 13.17
N PRO A 143 9.36 6.29 13.31
CA PRO A 143 10.74 6.59 12.90
C PRO A 143 11.82 5.74 13.60
N SER A 144 11.46 5.07 14.71
CA SER A 144 12.35 4.19 15.48
C SER A 144 12.05 2.69 15.30
N GLU A 145 11.13 2.32 14.42
CA GLU A 145 10.64 0.95 14.30
C GLU A 145 10.75 0.40 12.87
N ARG A 146 10.88 -0.92 12.74
CA ARG A 146 10.85 -1.58 11.45
C ARG A 146 9.41 -1.86 11.06
N ILE A 147 8.86 -0.99 10.21
CA ILE A 147 7.55 -1.16 9.58
C ILE A 147 7.75 -1.69 8.17
N ARG A 148 6.91 -2.63 7.74
CA ARG A 148 6.88 -3.10 6.36
C ARG A 148 5.81 -2.31 5.62
N MET A 149 6.11 -1.84 4.41
CA MET A 149 5.18 -1.01 3.64
C MET A 149 5.06 -1.47 2.19
N GLY A 150 3.93 -1.16 1.55
CA GLY A 150 3.60 -1.60 0.19
C GLY A 150 2.10 -1.49 -0.08
N PHE A 151 1.72 -1.53 -1.36
CA PHE A 151 0.30 -1.62 -1.72
C PHE A 151 -0.25 -3.03 -1.48
N ILE A 152 -1.57 -3.11 -1.38
CA ILE A 152 -2.33 -4.36 -1.37
C ILE A 152 -2.49 -4.87 -2.80
N ARG A 153 -2.24 -6.17 -2.99
CA ARG A 153 -2.60 -6.88 -4.22
C ARG A 153 -3.97 -7.52 -4.06
N TYR A 154 -4.88 -7.21 -4.96
CA TYR A 154 -6.22 -7.78 -4.98
C TYR A 154 -6.26 -9.02 -5.86
N LEU A 155 -6.58 -10.17 -5.27
CA LEU A 155 -6.50 -11.47 -5.95
C LEU A 155 -7.88 -12.08 -6.20
N ASP A 156 -8.05 -12.75 -7.34
CA ASP A 156 -9.08 -13.78 -7.44
C ASP A 156 -8.64 -15.00 -6.61
N TRP A 157 -9.16 -15.10 -5.39
CA TRP A 157 -8.80 -16.14 -4.42
C TRP A 157 -9.00 -17.59 -4.91
N LEU A 158 -9.81 -17.81 -5.94
CA LEU A 158 -10.05 -19.11 -6.54
C LEU A 158 -9.02 -19.48 -7.61
N GLN A 159 -8.53 -18.47 -8.33
CA GLN A 159 -7.71 -18.64 -9.54
C GLN A 159 -6.24 -18.30 -9.33
N GLU A 160 -5.92 -17.51 -8.31
CA GLU A 160 -4.59 -16.94 -8.12
C GLU A 160 -3.89 -17.50 -6.88
N GLY A 161 -2.58 -17.70 -7.03
CA GLY A 161 -1.72 -18.34 -6.07
C GLY A 161 -0.89 -17.30 -5.35
N ALA A 162 -1.03 -17.28 -4.05
CA ALA A 162 -0.30 -16.39 -3.18
C ALA A 162 0.86 -17.17 -2.52
N ARG A 163 2.07 -17.18 -3.11
CA ARG A 163 3.23 -17.91 -2.56
C ARG A 163 4.28 -16.98 -1.93
N GLY A 164 4.61 -17.22 -0.67
CA GLY A 164 5.72 -16.57 0.02
C GLY A 164 6.05 -17.25 1.36
N ASN A 165 7.33 -17.28 1.71
CA ASN A 165 7.82 -17.85 2.98
C ASN A 165 7.94 -16.81 4.11
N ASP A 166 7.61 -15.54 3.80
CA ASP A 166 7.67 -14.47 4.78
C ASP A 166 6.35 -14.40 5.58
N PRO A 167 6.39 -14.31 6.92
CA PRO A 167 5.17 -14.33 7.75
C PRO A 167 4.28 -13.09 7.63
N GLY A 168 4.83 -11.95 7.22
CA GLY A 168 4.06 -10.75 6.93
C GLY A 168 3.40 -10.80 5.56
N TRP A 169 3.85 -11.73 4.71
CA TRP A 169 3.47 -11.93 3.32
C TRP A 169 1.97 -12.04 3.01
N PRO A 170 1.17 -12.72 3.84
CA PRO A 170 -0.27 -12.83 3.58
C PRO A 170 -1.02 -11.51 3.83
N PHE A 171 -0.45 -10.55 4.58
CA PHE A 171 -1.14 -9.32 4.99
C PHE A 171 -1.01 -8.17 4.00
N PHE A 172 -0.61 -8.39 2.75
CA PHE A 172 -0.86 -7.41 1.68
C PHE A 172 -1.61 -8.02 0.50
N PHE A 173 -2.47 -8.99 0.81
CA PHE A 173 -3.43 -9.54 -0.13
C PHE A 173 -4.83 -9.36 0.40
N LYS A 174 -5.73 -9.02 -0.50
CA LYS A 174 -7.15 -8.87 -0.20
C LYS A 174 -7.99 -9.43 -1.35
N SER A 175 -9.26 -9.72 -1.08
CA SER A 175 -10.21 -10.15 -2.12
C SER A 175 -10.49 -9.02 -3.10
N ARG A 176 -10.74 -9.40 -4.35
CA ARG A 176 -11.11 -8.47 -5.42
C ARG A 176 -12.38 -7.67 -5.13
N GLU A 177 -13.24 -8.15 -4.25
CA GLU A 177 -14.42 -7.39 -3.83
C GLU A 177 -14.06 -6.10 -3.07
N TYR A 178 -12.82 -5.96 -2.61
CA TYR A 178 -12.29 -4.79 -1.91
C TYR A 178 -11.35 -3.95 -2.78
N ASP A 179 -11.23 -4.22 -4.09
CA ASP A 179 -10.30 -3.50 -4.97
C ASP A 179 -10.57 -1.99 -4.98
N GLU A 180 -11.82 -1.58 -4.76
CA GLU A 180 -12.20 -0.18 -4.64
C GLU A 180 -11.46 0.57 -3.52
N GLU A 181 -10.90 -0.11 -2.50
CA GLU A 181 -10.18 0.51 -1.37
C GLU A 181 -8.80 1.07 -1.74
N GLN A 182 -8.16 0.52 -2.77
CA GLN A 182 -6.84 0.95 -3.27
C GLN A 182 -5.83 1.20 -2.13
N GLU A 183 -5.54 0.20 -1.31
CA GLU A 183 -4.78 0.38 -0.07
C GLU A 183 -3.26 0.36 -0.25
N PHE A 184 -2.59 1.30 0.43
CA PHE A 184 -1.20 1.26 0.85
C PHE A 184 -1.13 0.95 2.34
N ARG A 185 -0.34 -0.05 2.72
CA ARG A 185 -0.34 -0.59 4.08
C ARG A 185 1.00 -0.43 4.75
N ALA A 186 0.97 0.03 5.99
CA ALA A 186 2.06 -0.06 6.95
C ALA A 186 1.76 -1.23 7.91
N LEU A 187 2.63 -2.24 7.93
CA LEU A 187 2.47 -3.44 8.73
C LEU A 187 3.50 -3.47 9.86
N ALA A 188 3.03 -3.25 11.09
CA ALA A 188 3.86 -3.40 12.28
C ALA A 188 3.88 -4.87 12.74
N ASN A 189 5.01 -5.30 13.30
CA ASN A 189 5.13 -6.58 13.99
C ASN A 189 5.54 -6.31 15.43
N ARG A 190 4.72 -6.73 16.41
CA ARG A 190 4.99 -6.53 17.83
C ARG A 190 5.34 -7.81 18.57
N GLY A 191 4.81 -8.95 18.12
CA GLY A 191 4.96 -10.21 18.84
C GLY A 191 6.01 -11.16 18.27
N GLY A 192 6.81 -10.76 17.27
CA GLY A 192 7.71 -11.65 16.55
C GLY A 192 7.01 -12.49 15.48
N ASN A 193 7.65 -13.57 15.04
CA ASN A 193 7.05 -14.53 14.12
C ASN A 193 6.57 -15.75 14.90
N ALA A 194 5.38 -16.26 14.58
CA ALA A 194 4.90 -17.49 15.18
C ALA A 194 5.87 -18.66 14.94
N LEU A 195 5.93 -19.60 15.88
CA LEU A 195 6.70 -20.83 15.70
C LEU A 195 5.94 -21.76 14.75
N PHE A 196 6.64 -22.30 13.76
CA PHE A 196 6.10 -23.35 12.90
C PHE A 196 6.05 -24.66 13.70
N ARG A 197 4.85 -25.05 14.12
CA ARG A 197 4.65 -26.27 14.90
C ARG A 197 4.44 -27.47 13.97
N THR A 198 5.24 -28.49 14.18
CA THR A 198 5.16 -29.77 13.46
C THR A 198 4.90 -30.94 14.41
N ASP A 199 4.63 -30.65 15.68
CA ASP A 199 4.48 -31.61 16.78
C ASP A 199 3.03 -32.08 17.00
N GLY A 200 2.11 -31.74 16.08
CA GLY A 200 0.70 -32.13 16.13
C GLY A 200 -0.11 -31.44 17.23
N LEU A 201 0.48 -30.54 18.02
CA LEU A 201 -0.23 -29.76 19.03
C LEU A 201 -0.97 -28.60 18.39
N GLU A 202 -2.27 -28.47 18.69
CA GLU A 202 -3.10 -27.37 18.21
C GLU A 202 -2.64 -26.03 18.81
N PHE A 203 -2.57 -25.01 17.96
CA PHE A 203 -2.50 -23.62 18.39
C PHE A 203 -3.77 -23.24 19.16
N THR A 204 -3.60 -22.55 20.27
CA THR A 204 -4.68 -21.98 21.08
C THR A 204 -4.32 -20.54 21.43
N GLU A 205 -5.31 -19.69 21.73
CA GLU A 205 -5.08 -18.30 22.15
C GLU A 205 -4.15 -18.20 23.37
N GLU A 206 -4.03 -19.25 24.19
CA GLU A 206 -3.09 -19.33 25.34
C GLU A 206 -1.61 -19.27 24.91
N HIS A 207 -1.30 -19.51 23.64
CA HIS A 207 0.05 -19.40 23.09
C HIS A 207 0.38 -17.99 22.58
N ILE A 208 -0.58 -17.08 22.57
CA ILE A 208 -0.35 -15.67 22.26
C ILE A 208 0.36 -15.04 23.47
N PRO A 209 1.50 -14.34 23.28
CA PRO A 209 2.11 -13.59 24.37
C PRO A 209 1.09 -12.69 25.06
N GLU A 210 0.96 -12.78 26.39
CA GLU A 210 -0.01 -12.02 27.19
C GLU A 210 0.15 -10.48 27.02
N ASP A 211 1.32 -10.05 26.54
CA ASP A 211 1.68 -8.67 26.29
C ASP A 211 1.43 -8.19 24.84
N ASN A 212 0.84 -9.02 23.97
CA ASN A 212 0.37 -8.57 22.64
C ASN A 212 -0.99 -7.87 22.77
N PRO A 213 -1.07 -6.53 22.69
CA PRO A 213 -2.34 -5.83 22.80
C PRO A 213 -3.19 -6.04 21.55
N GLU A 214 -4.52 -6.08 21.66
CA GLU A 214 -5.40 -6.19 20.47
C GLU A 214 -5.29 -4.98 19.53
N VAL A 215 -4.83 -3.85 20.06
CA VAL A 215 -4.71 -2.57 19.38
C VAL A 215 -3.40 -1.92 19.79
N ILE A 216 -2.67 -1.40 18.82
CA ILE A 216 -1.53 -0.51 19.06
C ILE A 216 -1.77 0.85 18.45
N ASN A 217 -1.07 1.86 18.96
CA ASN A 217 -0.89 3.13 18.29
C ASN A 217 0.55 3.18 17.75
N ILE A 218 0.67 3.35 16.43
CA ILE A 218 1.94 3.50 15.75
C ILE A 218 2.36 4.98 15.89
N PRO A 219 3.45 5.30 16.60
CA PRO A 219 3.84 6.68 16.84
C PRO A 219 4.21 7.36 15.53
N ALA A 220 3.99 8.67 15.43
CA ALA A 220 4.35 9.45 14.26
C ALA A 220 4.78 10.88 14.61
N ASN A 221 5.64 11.47 13.77
CA ASN A 221 5.86 12.90 13.77
C ASN A 221 4.75 13.57 12.94
N GLN A 222 3.73 14.12 13.60
CA GLN A 222 2.55 14.68 12.92
C GLN A 222 2.88 15.91 12.05
N GLU A 223 3.77 16.79 12.51
CA GLU A 223 4.16 18.00 11.78
C GLU A 223 4.82 17.65 10.43
N GLY A 224 5.66 16.61 10.41
CA GLY A 224 6.29 16.15 9.17
C GLY A 224 5.37 15.30 8.29
N LEU A 225 4.47 14.53 8.90
CA LEU A 225 3.62 13.56 8.22
C LEU A 225 2.41 14.22 7.54
N ILE A 226 1.67 15.07 8.25
CA ILE A 226 0.37 15.56 7.76
C ILE A 226 0.59 16.72 6.78
N ASP A 227 0.15 16.54 5.53
CA ASP A 227 0.15 17.63 4.54
C ASP A 227 -1.08 18.52 4.68
N ARG A 228 -2.25 17.89 4.84
CA ARG A 228 -3.54 18.57 5.01
C ARG A 228 -4.59 17.66 5.63
N VAL A 229 -5.61 18.27 6.20
CA VAL A 229 -6.83 17.58 6.65
C VAL A 229 -7.96 17.95 5.70
N ILE A 230 -8.65 16.94 5.20
CA ILE A 230 -9.81 17.08 4.32
C ILE A 230 -11.06 16.80 5.15
N LEU A 231 -12.01 17.71 5.15
CA LEU A 231 -13.30 17.53 5.81
C LEU A 231 -14.24 16.69 4.94
N ALA A 232 -15.13 15.94 5.58
CA ALA A 232 -16.11 15.13 4.89
C ALA A 232 -17.02 15.96 3.94
N PRO A 233 -17.62 15.34 2.90
CA PRO A 233 -18.40 16.05 1.87
C PRO A 233 -19.56 16.89 2.39
N GLU A 234 -20.17 16.49 3.50
CA GLU A 234 -21.31 17.18 4.14
C GLU A 234 -20.93 17.88 5.44
N ALA A 235 -19.62 18.05 5.71
CA ALA A 235 -19.13 18.69 6.93
C ALA A 235 -19.63 20.14 7.06
N ASN A 236 -20.09 20.48 8.26
CA ASN A 236 -20.54 21.83 8.59
C ASN A 236 -19.42 22.66 9.26
N ASN A 237 -19.73 23.92 9.57
CA ASN A 237 -18.75 24.83 10.20
C ASN A 237 -18.34 24.41 11.62
N ASP A 238 -19.17 23.65 12.34
CA ASP A 238 -18.84 23.16 13.68
C ASP A 238 -17.76 22.06 13.57
N VAL A 239 -17.88 21.16 12.59
CA VAL A 239 -16.86 20.15 12.27
C VAL A 239 -15.54 20.82 11.92
N ARG A 240 -15.55 21.82 11.04
CA ARG A 240 -14.34 22.61 10.70
C ARG A 240 -13.71 23.24 11.94
N SER A 241 -14.52 23.90 12.77
CA SER A 241 -14.04 24.58 13.99
C SER A 241 -13.42 23.59 14.98
N GLN A 242 -13.99 22.39 15.10
CA GLN A 242 -13.44 21.34 15.96
C GLN A 242 -12.10 20.82 15.43
N VAL A 243 -11.97 20.57 14.12
CA VAL A 243 -10.71 20.14 13.50
C VAL A 243 -9.62 21.20 13.68
N GLU A 244 -9.95 22.48 13.44
CA GLU A 244 -9.02 23.60 13.62
C GLU A 244 -8.59 23.74 15.09
N SER A 245 -9.52 23.57 16.04
CA SER A 245 -9.20 23.55 17.48
C SER A 245 -8.30 22.38 17.87
N ASP A 246 -8.57 21.17 17.36
CA ASP A 246 -7.76 19.97 17.63
C ASP A 246 -6.33 20.12 17.09
N LEU A 247 -6.18 20.76 15.93
CA LEU A 247 -4.87 21.08 15.35
C LEU A 247 -4.13 22.15 16.16
N GLU A 248 -4.83 23.20 16.64
CA GLU A 248 -4.25 24.23 17.51
C GLU A 248 -3.78 23.63 18.85
N ASP A 249 -4.60 22.78 19.48
CA ASP A 249 -4.26 22.07 20.71
C ASP A 249 -3.03 21.14 20.53
N ALA A 250 -2.84 20.61 19.33
CA ALA A 250 -1.68 19.80 18.94
C ALA A 250 -0.46 20.62 18.47
N ASP A 251 -0.55 21.96 18.43
CA ASP A 251 0.48 22.87 17.89
C ASP A 251 0.85 22.59 16.42
N LEU A 252 -0.15 22.24 15.60
CA LEU A 252 0.01 21.89 14.20
C LEU A 252 -0.59 22.95 13.26
N ASN A 253 0.26 23.57 12.44
CA ASN A 253 -0.17 24.50 11.39
C ASN A 253 -0.39 23.77 10.07
N VAL A 254 -1.51 23.06 9.97
CA VAL A 254 -1.88 22.23 8.82
C VAL A 254 -3.13 22.81 8.14
N PRO A 255 -3.16 22.93 6.80
CA PRO A 255 -4.35 23.42 6.11
C PRO A 255 -5.53 22.45 6.21
N VAL A 256 -6.72 23.01 6.49
CA VAL A 256 -8.00 22.28 6.53
C VAL A 256 -8.82 22.66 5.30
N VAL A 257 -9.07 21.68 4.43
CA VAL A 257 -9.78 21.87 3.15
C VAL A 257 -11.06 21.06 3.10
N ASP A 258 -12.02 21.46 2.27
CA ASP A 258 -13.24 20.69 2.05
C ASP A 258 -12.98 19.52 1.09
N SER A 259 -13.74 18.44 1.23
CA SER A 259 -13.79 17.35 0.25
C SER A 259 -14.10 17.88 -1.15
N ARG A 260 -13.47 17.26 -2.15
CA ARG A 260 -13.70 17.51 -3.57
C ARG A 260 -14.68 16.51 -4.19
N LEU A 261 -15.31 15.63 -3.41
CA LEU A 261 -16.27 14.65 -3.94
C LEU A 261 -17.37 15.32 -4.79
N ASN A 262 -17.77 16.54 -4.43
CA ASN A 262 -18.75 17.36 -5.14
C ASN A 262 -18.16 18.61 -5.82
N SER A 263 -16.84 18.70 -5.96
CA SER A 263 -16.14 19.86 -6.52
C SER A 263 -15.34 19.51 -7.77
N ASN A 264 -15.38 20.39 -8.76
CA ASN A 264 -14.56 20.30 -9.97
C ASN A 264 -13.28 21.15 -9.88
N GLU A 265 -13.09 21.91 -8.80
CA GLU A 265 -11.88 22.72 -8.63
C GLU A 265 -10.65 21.83 -8.43
N PRO A 266 -9.46 22.21 -8.94
CA PRO A 266 -8.22 21.47 -8.69
C PRO A 266 -7.88 21.45 -7.18
N PRO A 267 -7.15 20.42 -6.71
CA PRO A 267 -6.75 20.37 -5.31
C PRO A 267 -5.70 21.45 -5.03
N SER A 268 -5.78 22.09 -3.88
CA SER A 268 -4.79 23.09 -3.42
C SER A 268 -3.33 22.63 -3.33
N ARG A 269 -3.04 21.34 -3.58
CA ARG A 269 -1.70 20.73 -3.59
C ARG A 269 -0.93 20.99 -4.90
N GLY A 270 -1.59 21.42 -5.97
CA GLY A 270 -0.94 21.63 -7.27
C GLY A 270 -0.90 20.41 -8.19
N TYR A 271 -1.31 19.23 -7.70
CA TYR A 271 -1.36 18.00 -8.50
C TYR A 271 -2.38 16.98 -7.98
N VAL A 272 -2.85 16.13 -8.90
CA VAL A 272 -3.58 14.89 -8.60
C VAL A 272 -2.71 13.68 -8.88
N ALA A 273 -2.95 12.59 -8.14
CA ALA A 273 -2.25 11.33 -8.29
C ALA A 273 -3.26 10.18 -8.27
N ARG A 274 -3.11 9.20 -9.15
CA ARG A 274 -3.90 7.97 -9.18
C ARG A 274 -2.98 6.79 -9.39
N LEU A 275 -3.20 5.71 -8.63
CA LEU A 275 -2.57 4.42 -8.93
C LEU A 275 -3.52 3.63 -9.84
N ALA A 276 -2.93 2.92 -10.80
CA ALA A 276 -3.62 1.98 -11.67
C ALA A 276 -2.81 0.69 -11.81
N GLY A 277 -3.49 -0.41 -12.13
CA GLY A 277 -2.85 -1.72 -12.36
C GLY A 277 -2.60 -2.56 -11.10
N ALA A 278 -2.96 -2.09 -9.90
CA ALA A 278 -2.87 -2.87 -8.66
C ALA A 278 -3.83 -4.07 -8.60
N ASP A 279 -4.83 -4.08 -9.47
CA ASP A 279 -6.05 -4.90 -9.31
C ASP A 279 -6.05 -6.19 -10.15
N ASN A 280 -4.89 -6.56 -10.71
CA ASN A 280 -4.72 -7.74 -11.57
C ASN A 280 -5.75 -7.81 -12.73
N TYR A 281 -6.28 -6.68 -13.22
CA TYR A 281 -7.28 -6.66 -14.30
C TYR A 281 -6.72 -7.30 -15.58
N GLY A 282 -6.95 -8.61 -15.71
CA GLY A 282 -6.58 -9.42 -16.86
C GLY A 282 -5.10 -9.74 -17.04
N GLY A 283 -4.17 -8.93 -16.51
CA GLY A 283 -2.76 -9.05 -16.86
C GLY A 283 -2.55 -8.89 -18.35
N ARG A 284 -3.31 -8.01 -18.98
CA ARG A 284 -3.28 -7.75 -20.41
C ARG A 284 -2.78 -6.33 -20.67
N GLU A 285 -1.95 -6.21 -21.69
CA GLU A 285 -1.34 -4.95 -22.12
C GLU A 285 -2.40 -3.93 -22.59
N ASP A 286 -3.43 -4.41 -23.32
CA ASP A 286 -4.54 -3.58 -23.82
C ASP A 286 -5.29 -2.81 -22.71
N TYR A 287 -5.41 -3.41 -21.53
CA TYR A 287 -6.07 -2.79 -20.39
C TYR A 287 -5.22 -1.64 -19.81
N LEU A 288 -3.91 -1.86 -19.65
CA LEU A 288 -3.00 -0.83 -19.15
C LEU A 288 -2.88 0.31 -20.15
N GLU A 289 -2.81 0.01 -21.45
CA GLU A 289 -2.83 1.00 -22.52
C GLU A 289 -4.11 1.83 -22.52
N GLY A 290 -5.28 1.19 -22.33
CA GLY A 290 -6.56 1.88 -22.21
C GLY A 290 -6.60 2.85 -21.05
N LEU A 291 -6.18 2.42 -19.85
CA LEU A 291 -6.11 3.30 -18.66
C LEU A 291 -5.19 4.50 -18.88
N PHE A 292 -4.02 4.26 -19.48
CA PHE A 292 -3.09 5.32 -19.84
C PHE A 292 -3.75 6.33 -20.80
N HIS A 293 -4.36 5.82 -21.87
CA HIS A 293 -4.96 6.64 -22.91
C HIS A 293 -6.12 7.47 -22.37
N ASP A 294 -7.05 6.83 -21.66
CA ASP A 294 -8.20 7.48 -21.05
C ASP A 294 -7.74 8.60 -20.09
N PHE A 295 -6.69 8.35 -19.29
CA PHE A 295 -6.20 9.37 -18.36
C PHE A 295 -5.65 10.62 -19.07
N VAL A 296 -4.94 10.46 -20.19
CA VAL A 296 -4.41 11.59 -20.98
C VAL A 296 -5.54 12.30 -21.72
N GLU A 297 -6.45 11.56 -22.35
CA GLU A 297 -7.57 12.13 -23.12
C GLU A 297 -8.58 12.86 -22.25
N GLU A 298 -8.89 12.33 -21.07
CA GLU A 298 -9.82 12.96 -20.10
C GLU A 298 -9.19 14.16 -19.37
N THR A 299 -7.93 14.49 -19.64
CA THR A 299 -7.27 15.62 -19.00
C THR A 299 -7.85 16.94 -19.51
N ASP A 300 -8.34 17.77 -18.58
CA ASP A 300 -8.63 19.17 -18.85
C ASP A 300 -7.33 19.98 -18.94
N TRP A 301 -6.84 20.17 -20.16
CA TRP A 301 -5.60 20.89 -20.45
C TRP A 301 -5.68 22.41 -20.22
N GLU A 302 -6.86 22.97 -19.91
CA GLU A 302 -6.97 24.36 -19.44
C GLU A 302 -6.57 24.46 -17.96
N THR A 303 -6.75 23.39 -17.20
CA THR A 303 -6.40 23.30 -15.77
C THR A 303 -5.04 22.65 -15.55
N TRP A 304 -4.73 21.59 -16.30
CA TRP A 304 -3.56 20.75 -16.10
C TRP A 304 -2.52 20.99 -17.20
N GLU A 305 -1.40 21.62 -16.86
CA GLU A 305 -0.34 21.94 -17.83
C GLU A 305 0.48 20.70 -18.23
N THR A 306 0.67 19.76 -17.29
CA THR A 306 1.53 18.58 -17.48
C THR A 306 0.85 17.32 -16.99
N VAL A 307 0.99 16.24 -17.76
CA VAL A 307 0.62 14.88 -17.35
C VAL A 307 1.83 13.97 -17.37
N ASP A 308 2.10 13.29 -16.27
CA ASP A 308 3.11 12.24 -16.21
C ASP A 308 2.42 10.88 -16.01
N VAL A 309 2.74 9.93 -16.89
CA VAL A 309 2.34 8.53 -16.81
C VAL A 309 3.59 7.73 -16.48
N VAL A 310 3.64 7.19 -15.27
CA VAL A 310 4.82 6.52 -14.74
C VAL A 310 4.55 5.02 -14.67
N GLN A 311 5.24 4.27 -15.51
CA GLN A 311 5.27 2.82 -15.44
C GLN A 311 6.35 2.35 -14.46
N ILE A 312 5.97 1.52 -13.50
CA ILE A 312 6.88 0.92 -12.52
C ILE A 312 6.72 -0.59 -12.55
N ASN A 313 7.83 -1.31 -12.73
CA ASN A 313 7.90 -2.78 -12.64
C ASN A 313 9.21 -3.22 -12.01
N ARG A 314 9.29 -4.48 -11.58
CA ARG A 314 10.59 -5.03 -11.17
C ARG A 314 11.50 -5.24 -12.37
N LYS A 315 12.80 -5.05 -12.15
CA LYS A 315 13.84 -5.37 -13.13
C LYS A 315 13.72 -6.83 -13.59
N GLY A 316 13.75 -7.03 -14.91
CA GLY A 316 13.64 -8.34 -15.54
C GLY A 316 12.25 -9.00 -15.43
N HIS A 317 11.23 -8.28 -14.96
CA HIS A 317 9.85 -8.75 -14.89
C HIS A 317 8.94 -7.80 -15.67
N LEU A 318 8.92 -7.97 -16.99
CA LEU A 318 7.99 -7.28 -17.88
C LEU A 318 6.77 -8.17 -18.13
N SER A 319 5.84 -8.16 -17.18
CA SER A 319 4.52 -8.73 -17.34
C SER A 319 3.50 -7.65 -17.05
N PRO A 320 2.40 -7.51 -17.82
CA PRO A 320 1.31 -6.61 -17.45
C PRO A 320 0.68 -6.93 -16.07
N ARG A 321 0.99 -8.08 -15.47
CA ARG A 321 0.59 -8.46 -14.09
C ARG A 321 1.49 -7.90 -13.00
N ASP A 322 2.68 -7.43 -13.36
CA ASP A 322 3.69 -6.92 -12.44
C ASP A 322 4.10 -5.48 -12.76
N VAL A 323 3.33 -4.82 -13.64
CA VAL A 323 3.46 -3.43 -14.02
C VAL A 323 2.36 -2.62 -13.32
N PHE A 324 2.75 -1.51 -12.71
CA PHE A 324 1.86 -0.55 -12.08
C PHE A 324 2.01 0.80 -12.77
N LEU A 325 0.92 1.54 -12.87
CA LEU A 325 0.90 2.89 -13.41
C LEU A 325 0.64 3.88 -12.28
N GLU A 326 1.52 4.85 -12.13
CA GLU A 326 1.22 6.06 -11.38
C GLU A 326 0.90 7.18 -12.37
N LEU A 327 -0.27 7.78 -12.19
CA LEU A 327 -0.84 8.74 -13.10
C LEU A 327 -0.94 10.07 -12.39
N TYR A 328 -0.27 11.09 -12.93
CA TYR A 328 -0.20 12.42 -12.34
C TYR A 328 -0.68 13.50 -13.31
N ARG A 329 -1.44 14.47 -12.81
CA ARG A 329 -1.70 15.74 -13.51
C ARG A 329 -1.21 16.89 -12.63
N TYR A 330 -0.47 17.82 -13.23
CA TYR A 330 0.14 18.97 -12.56
C TYR A 330 -0.43 20.27 -13.13
N GLU A 331 -0.72 21.23 -12.26
CA GLU A 331 -1.11 22.60 -12.66
C GLU A 331 0.08 23.39 -13.23
N ASP A 332 1.30 22.86 -13.09
CA ASP A 332 2.55 23.46 -13.55
C ASP A 332 3.35 22.49 -14.44
N GLN A 333 4.64 22.81 -14.65
CA GLN A 333 5.56 22.02 -15.46
C GLN A 333 5.84 20.59 -14.95
N GLY A 334 5.37 20.23 -13.75
CA GLY A 334 5.66 18.97 -13.08
C GLY A 334 7.09 18.91 -12.52
N PRO A 335 7.41 17.88 -11.72
CA PRO A 335 8.73 17.71 -11.14
C PRO A 335 9.76 17.22 -12.18
N ASP A 336 11.03 17.18 -11.80
CA ASP A 336 11.97 16.27 -12.47
C ASP A 336 11.49 14.82 -12.27
N ARG A 337 11.63 13.96 -13.29
CA ARG A 337 11.08 12.60 -13.30
C ARG A 337 11.93 11.60 -12.52
N GLU A 338 13.16 11.96 -12.13
CA GLU A 338 13.99 11.15 -11.23
C GLU A 338 13.28 10.86 -9.89
N VAL A 339 12.39 11.76 -9.45
CA VAL A 339 11.61 11.62 -8.20
C VAL A 339 10.66 10.43 -8.15
N TYR A 340 10.34 9.83 -9.30
CA TYR A 340 9.41 8.71 -9.37
C TYR A 340 10.07 7.36 -9.07
N GLY A 341 11.41 7.33 -9.00
CA GLY A 341 12.18 6.14 -8.73
C GLY A 341 12.47 5.88 -7.25
N HIS A 342 13.00 4.68 -7.01
CA HIS A 342 13.63 4.30 -5.76
C HIS A 342 15.00 3.71 -6.09
N ASP A 343 16.07 4.51 -6.03
CA ASP A 343 17.42 4.09 -6.45
C ASP A 343 17.95 2.86 -5.70
N HIS A 344 17.41 2.61 -4.50
CA HIS A 344 17.77 1.47 -3.65
C HIS A 344 16.99 0.18 -3.99
N LEU A 345 15.99 0.25 -4.87
CA LEU A 345 15.15 -0.87 -5.28
C LEU A 345 15.46 -1.26 -6.73
N GLN A 346 15.31 -2.55 -7.03
CA GLN A 346 15.50 -3.09 -8.37
C GLN A 346 14.25 -2.85 -9.24
N TYR A 347 13.80 -1.60 -9.35
CA TYR A 347 12.65 -1.21 -10.16
C TYR A 347 13.10 -0.57 -11.46
N GLU A 348 12.41 -0.91 -12.54
CA GLU A 348 12.45 -0.17 -13.79
C GLU A 348 11.36 0.90 -13.72
N VAL A 349 11.72 2.14 -14.07
CA VAL A 349 10.82 3.27 -14.11
C VAL A 349 10.85 3.89 -15.49
N ARG A 350 9.68 4.01 -16.11
CA ARG A 350 9.49 4.71 -17.39
C ARG A 350 8.45 5.80 -17.17
N ALA A 351 8.89 7.06 -17.18
CA ALA A 351 8.01 8.21 -16.94
C ALA A 351 7.79 8.98 -18.24
N HIS A 352 6.59 8.82 -18.80
CA HIS A 352 6.15 9.47 -20.03
C HIS A 352 5.49 10.80 -19.70
N ARG A 353 5.99 11.89 -20.29
CA ARG A 353 5.45 13.24 -20.11
C ARG A 353 4.61 13.65 -21.31
N TYR A 354 3.44 14.23 -21.03
CA TYR A 354 2.52 14.78 -22.01
C TYR A 354 2.21 16.25 -21.71
N ARG A 355 2.05 17.03 -22.78
CA ARG A 355 1.62 18.44 -22.74
C ARG A 355 0.62 18.70 -23.86
N ASN A 356 -0.49 19.34 -23.54
CA ASN A 356 -1.58 19.61 -24.49
C ASN A 356 -2.04 18.35 -25.27
N GLY A 357 -2.04 17.19 -24.60
CA GLY A 357 -2.43 15.90 -25.19
C GLY A 357 -1.34 15.23 -26.03
N GLU A 358 -0.19 15.86 -26.25
CA GLU A 358 0.89 15.30 -27.06
C GLU A 358 2.00 14.72 -26.18
N HIS A 359 2.52 13.56 -26.57
CA HIS A 359 3.71 12.98 -25.94
C HIS A 359 4.92 13.88 -26.20
N GLU A 360 5.61 14.28 -25.13
CA GLU A 360 6.77 15.16 -25.21
C GLU A 360 8.07 14.36 -25.10
N THR A 361 8.26 13.65 -23.98
CA THR A 361 9.50 12.91 -23.68
C THR A 361 9.24 11.74 -22.75
N THR A 362 10.14 10.75 -22.78
CA THR A 362 10.15 9.63 -21.83
C THR A 362 11.46 9.66 -21.04
N TYR A 363 11.37 9.66 -19.72
CA TYR A 363 12.50 9.40 -18.83
C TYR A 363 12.58 7.91 -18.51
N LEU A 364 13.79 7.36 -18.49
CA LEU A 364 14.10 6.00 -18.08
C LEU A 364 15.12 6.09 -16.94
N ASN A 365 14.95 5.30 -15.89
CA ASN A 365 16.02 5.12 -14.92
C ASN A 365 17.07 4.13 -15.45
N ASP A 366 18.24 4.06 -14.80
CA ASP A 366 19.36 3.19 -15.19
C ASP A 366 18.91 1.75 -15.47
N HIS A 367 18.04 1.18 -14.63
CA HIS A 367 17.51 -0.18 -14.83
C HIS A 367 16.65 -0.32 -16.08
N ALA A 368 15.80 0.67 -16.39
CA ALA A 368 14.97 0.65 -17.58
C ALA A 368 15.79 0.89 -18.86
N GLU A 369 16.87 1.69 -18.79
CA GLU A 369 17.82 1.86 -19.88
C GLU A 369 18.56 0.56 -20.18
N GLU A 370 19.12 -0.11 -19.17
CA GLU A 370 19.79 -1.41 -19.33
C GLU A 370 18.88 -2.46 -19.97
N THR A 371 17.63 -2.56 -19.53
CA THR A 371 16.66 -3.51 -20.10
C THR A 371 16.33 -3.16 -21.56
N ARG A 372 16.23 -1.87 -21.88
CA ARG A 372 15.97 -1.42 -23.26
C ARG A 372 17.13 -1.80 -24.19
N GLU A 373 18.36 -1.55 -23.78
CA GLU A 373 19.55 -1.90 -24.58
C GLU A 373 19.62 -3.41 -24.85
N GLN A 374 19.35 -4.24 -23.84
CA GLN A 374 19.31 -5.70 -23.98
C GLN A 374 18.26 -6.16 -25.00
N LEU A 375 17.05 -5.60 -24.95
CA LEU A 375 15.98 -5.94 -25.91
C LEU A 375 16.32 -5.49 -27.34
N GLU A 376 16.97 -4.33 -27.50
CA GLU A 376 17.42 -3.84 -28.81
C GLU A 376 18.50 -4.76 -29.40
N GLU A 377 19.44 -5.25 -28.58
CA GLU A 377 20.46 -6.24 -28.98
C GLU A 377 19.82 -7.57 -29.40
N GLU A 378 18.90 -8.12 -28.61
CA GLU A 378 18.19 -9.38 -28.91
C GLU A 378 17.31 -9.29 -30.17
N SER A 379 16.82 -8.11 -30.52
CA SER A 379 16.01 -7.90 -31.73
C SER A 379 16.82 -7.78 -33.03
N THR A 380 18.14 -7.61 -32.90
CA THR A 380 19.08 -7.42 -34.02
C THR A 380 19.76 -8.73 -34.43
N ASP A 381 19.72 -9.76 -33.58
CA ASP A 381 20.14 -11.15 -33.85
C ASP A 381 19.00 -12.02 -34.41
#